data_AF-A0A354UNB7-F1
#
_entry.id   AF-A0A354UNB7-F1
#
_cell.length_a   1.000
_cell.length_b   1.000
_cell.length_c   1.000
_cell.angle_alpha   90.00
_cell.angle_beta   90.00
_cell.angle_gamma   90.00
#
_symmetry.space_group_name_H-M   'P 1'
#
loop_
_entity.id
_entity.type
_entity.pdbx_description
1 polymer ?
#
loop_
_entity_poly.entity_id
_entity_poly.type
_entity_poly.pdbx_seq_one_letter_code
_entity_poly.pdbx_strand_id
1 'polypeptide(L)'
;VTGEAVCVIDLDTVMPGSVLYDYGDAIRFGAATAPEDEKDVSKMGVDMDLFKKFTDGFLSEVAPVLTKEEIHLLPLGVKVITCELAMRFLTDYIDGDEYFKIKYPDHNLVRARAQMKLLTEVEKHYDEMTEYVDKFIANK
;
A
#
# COMPACT_ATOMS: atom_id res chain seq x y z
N VAL A 1 26.06 0.93 -12.20
CA VAL A 1 24.95 1.44 -11.37
C VAL A 1 25.00 0.67 -10.06
N THR A 2 25.01 1.34 -8.91
CA THR A 2 25.21 0.70 -7.59
C THR A 2 23.96 -0.01 -7.06
N GLY A 3 22.78 0.37 -7.56
CA GLY A 3 21.49 -0.15 -7.06
C GLY A 3 20.98 0.56 -5.80
N GLU A 4 21.74 1.54 -5.28
CA GLU A 4 21.35 2.35 -4.14
C GLU A 4 20.36 3.45 -4.55
N ALA A 5 19.39 3.72 -3.69
CA ALA A 5 18.47 4.85 -3.85
C ALA A 5 19.25 6.17 -3.79
N VAL A 6 18.97 7.09 -4.71
CA VAL A 6 19.68 8.39 -4.82
C VAL A 6 18.87 9.53 -4.18
N CYS A 7 17.59 9.63 -4.51
CA CYS A 7 16.67 10.61 -3.94
C CYS A 7 15.21 10.20 -4.12
N VAL A 8 14.34 10.74 -3.25
CA VAL A 8 12.88 10.71 -3.41
C VAL A 8 12.47 11.79 -4.40
N ILE A 9 11.52 11.46 -5.28
CA ILE A 9 10.92 12.38 -6.26
C ILE A 9 9.41 12.52 -5.98
N ASP A 10 8.73 13.37 -6.73
CA ASP A 10 7.28 13.61 -6.59
C ASP A 10 6.90 14.16 -5.20
N LEU A 11 7.40 15.36 -4.89
CA LEU A 11 7.26 16.01 -3.57
C LEU A 11 6.00 16.89 -3.45
N ASP A 12 5.09 16.85 -4.43
CA ASP A 12 3.92 17.73 -4.50
C ASP A 12 2.90 17.44 -3.39
N THR A 13 2.95 16.25 -2.79
CA THR A 13 2.02 15.79 -1.73
C THR A 13 2.67 15.75 -0.33
N VAL A 14 3.87 16.33 -0.16
CA VAL A 14 4.52 16.41 1.16
C VAL A 14 3.73 17.37 2.08
N MET A 15 3.16 16.82 3.15
CA MET A 15 2.38 17.56 4.14
C MET A 15 2.35 16.79 5.48
N PRO A 16 1.88 17.39 6.59
CA PRO A 16 1.67 16.66 7.83
C PRO A 16 0.72 15.48 7.63
N GLY A 17 1.10 14.32 8.16
CA GLY A 17 0.34 13.08 8.03
C GLY A 17 0.80 12.03 9.03
N SER A 18 0.30 10.82 8.88
CA SER A 18 0.77 9.66 9.65
C SER A 18 1.72 8.82 8.81
N VAL A 19 2.75 8.24 9.45
CA VAL A 19 3.66 7.26 8.83
C VAL A 19 2.91 6.06 8.23
N LEU A 20 1.72 5.76 8.77
CA LEU A 20 0.82 4.72 8.31
C LEU A 20 0.42 4.90 6.84
N TYR A 21 0.32 6.15 6.38
CA TYR A 21 -0.08 6.47 5.02
C TYR A 21 1.02 6.14 4.03
N ASP A 22 2.24 6.62 4.28
CA ASP A 22 3.40 6.36 3.42
C ASP A 22 3.73 4.86 3.36
N TYR A 23 3.77 4.19 4.52
CA TYR A 23 4.01 2.75 4.59
C TYR A 23 2.88 1.98 3.89
N GLY A 24 1.63 2.35 4.15
CA GLY A 24 0.46 1.72 3.59
C GLY A 24 0.44 1.77 2.06
N ASP A 25 0.71 2.94 1.48
CA ASP A 25 0.72 3.13 0.03
C ASP A 25 1.89 2.40 -0.63
N ALA A 26 3.07 2.42 0.01
CA ALA A 26 4.25 1.71 -0.49
C ALA A 26 4.02 0.19 -0.55
N ILE A 27 3.39 -0.41 0.46
CA ILE A 27 3.03 -1.84 0.45
C ILE A 27 1.90 -2.12 -0.56
N ARG A 28 0.85 -1.30 -0.59
CA ARG A 28 -0.28 -1.45 -1.53
C ARG A 28 0.23 -1.57 -2.96
N PHE A 29 1.19 -0.72 -3.35
CA PHE A 29 1.75 -0.76 -4.70
C PHE A 29 2.86 -1.80 -4.84
N GLY A 30 3.85 -1.79 -3.94
CA GLY A 30 5.10 -2.53 -4.08
C GLY A 30 5.02 -4.02 -3.74
N ALA A 31 4.02 -4.45 -2.96
CA ALA A 31 3.78 -5.85 -2.64
C ALA A 31 2.60 -6.46 -3.40
N ALA A 32 1.93 -5.71 -4.28
CA ALA A 32 0.88 -6.27 -5.13
C ALA A 32 1.46 -7.23 -6.17
N THR A 33 0.83 -8.40 -6.36
CA THR A 33 1.27 -9.41 -7.33
C THR A 33 0.87 -9.11 -8.78
N ALA A 34 0.07 -8.06 -8.99
CA ALA A 34 -0.41 -7.64 -10.31
C ALA A 34 -0.46 -6.11 -10.41
N PRO A 35 -0.47 -5.54 -11.63
CA PRO A 35 -0.63 -4.11 -11.84
C PRO A 35 -1.93 -3.56 -11.24
N GLU A 36 -1.93 -2.27 -10.91
CA GLU A 36 -3.10 -1.55 -10.38
C GLU A 36 -4.31 -1.59 -11.33
N ASP A 37 -4.08 -1.71 -12.65
CA ASP A 37 -5.09 -1.80 -13.70
C ASP A 37 -5.27 -3.24 -14.25
N GLU A 38 -4.93 -4.29 -13.48
CA GLU A 38 -5.14 -5.68 -13.88
C GLU A 38 -6.64 -6.03 -13.99
N LYS A 39 -7.03 -6.52 -15.18
CA LYS A 39 -8.41 -6.91 -15.49
C LYS A 39 -8.78 -8.26 -14.88
N ASP A 40 -7.83 -9.18 -14.82
CA ASP A 40 -7.99 -10.48 -14.20
C ASP A 40 -7.64 -10.42 -12.71
N VAL A 41 -8.63 -10.09 -11.88
CA VAL A 41 -8.49 -9.97 -10.43
C VAL A 41 -8.03 -11.26 -9.75
N SER A 42 -8.10 -12.42 -10.40
CA SER A 42 -7.57 -13.66 -9.82
C SER A 42 -6.06 -13.63 -9.61
N LYS A 43 -5.35 -12.77 -10.35
CA LYS A 43 -3.88 -12.57 -10.23
C LYS A 43 -3.50 -11.57 -9.14
N MET A 44 -4.45 -10.81 -8.61
CA MET A 44 -4.19 -9.80 -7.60
C MET A 44 -4.15 -10.44 -6.20
N GLY A 45 -3.08 -10.13 -5.49
CA GLY A 45 -2.70 -10.69 -4.20
C GLY A 45 -1.62 -9.83 -3.54
N VAL A 46 -1.23 -10.24 -2.34
CA VAL A 46 -0.11 -9.63 -1.62
C VAL A 46 1.04 -10.62 -1.60
N ASP A 47 2.20 -10.20 -2.10
CA ASP A 47 3.45 -10.95 -1.96
C ASP A 47 4.02 -10.70 -0.55
N MET A 48 3.86 -11.69 0.33
CA MET A 48 4.32 -11.60 1.71
C MET A 48 5.85 -11.56 1.83
N ASP A 49 6.61 -12.02 0.83
CA ASP A 49 8.07 -11.91 0.84
C ASP A 49 8.50 -10.47 0.50
N LEU A 50 7.82 -9.82 -0.45
CA LEU A 50 8.04 -8.40 -0.75
C LEU A 50 7.62 -7.51 0.42
N PHE A 51 6.47 -7.80 1.06
CA PHE A 51 6.06 -7.14 2.29
C PHE A 51 7.17 -7.21 3.34
N LYS A 52 7.63 -8.42 3.70
CA LYS A 52 8.67 -8.61 4.74
C LYS A 52 9.96 -7.85 4.41
N LYS A 53 10.44 -7.93 3.17
CA LYS A 53 11.65 -7.20 2.73
C LYS A 53 11.51 -5.69 2.81
N PHE A 54 10.36 -5.15 2.40
CA PHE A 54 10.09 -3.72 2.51
C PHE A 54 10.03 -3.30 3.98
N THR A 55 9.29 -4.05 4.80
CA THR A 55 9.14 -3.79 6.23
C THR A 55 10.47 -3.79 6.96
N ASP A 56 11.35 -4.76 6.68
CA ASP A 56 12.69 -4.84 7.25
C ASP A 56 13.51 -3.59 6.91
N GLY A 57 13.54 -3.20 5.63
CA GLY A 57 14.26 -2.01 5.19
C GLY A 57 13.71 -0.74 5.82
N PHE A 58 12.38 -0.56 5.79
CA PHE A 58 11.71 0.60 6.36
C PHE A 58 11.98 0.74 7.87
N LEU A 59 11.69 -0.32 8.64
CA LEU A 59 11.84 -0.30 10.09
C LEU A 59 13.31 -0.29 10.55
N SER A 60 14.26 -0.78 9.74
CA SER A 60 15.68 -0.67 10.08
C SER A 60 16.14 0.78 10.26
N GLU A 61 15.53 1.71 9.53
CA GLU A 61 15.87 3.14 9.56
C GLU A 61 14.95 3.94 10.49
N VAL A 62 13.64 3.70 10.43
CA VAL A 62 12.67 4.58 11.13
C VAL A 62 12.17 4.04 12.47
N ALA A 63 12.35 2.76 12.78
CA ALA A 63 11.83 2.19 14.03
C ALA A 63 12.24 2.98 15.28
N PRO A 64 13.47 3.54 15.42
CA PRO A 64 13.85 4.32 16.59
C PRO A 64 12.95 5.53 16.87
N VAL A 65 12.43 6.19 15.84
CA VAL A 65 11.61 7.42 15.97
C VAL A 65 10.11 7.16 16.04
N LEU A 66 9.65 5.94 15.74
CA LEU A 66 8.23 5.56 15.82
C LEU A 66 7.83 5.11 17.23
N THR A 67 6.59 5.38 17.60
CA THR A 67 5.97 4.79 18.79
C THR A 67 5.67 3.30 18.58
N LYS A 68 5.49 2.56 19.67
CA LYS A 68 5.09 1.14 19.60
C LYS A 68 3.73 0.97 18.90
N GLU A 69 2.82 1.91 19.13
CA GLU A 69 1.50 1.92 18.50
C GLU A 69 1.60 2.16 16.99
N GLU A 70 2.44 3.11 16.54
CA GLU A 70 2.63 3.34 15.10
C GLU A 70 3.18 2.11 14.39
N ILE A 71 4.12 1.38 15.00
CA ILE A 71 4.67 0.13 14.43
C ILE A 71 3.56 -0.94 14.36
N HIS A 72 2.81 -1.13 15.45
CA HIS A 72 1.72 -2.10 15.51
C HIS A 72 0.65 -1.82 14.44
N LEU A 73 0.35 -0.54 14.19
CA LEU A 73 -0.67 -0.12 13.25
C LEU A 73 -0.21 -0.11 11.79
N LEU A 74 1.06 -0.36 11.45
CA LEU A 74 1.52 -0.35 10.05
C LEU A 74 0.65 -1.19 9.08
N PRO A 75 0.21 -2.41 9.42
CA PRO A 75 -0.73 -3.19 8.59
C PRO A 75 -2.11 -2.52 8.43
N LEU A 76 -2.57 -1.77 9.43
CA LEU A 76 -3.79 -0.95 9.30
C LEU A 76 -3.62 0.11 8.21
N GLY A 77 -2.45 0.73 8.12
CA GLY A 77 -2.12 1.69 7.05
C GLY A 77 -2.33 1.10 5.66
N VAL A 78 -1.84 -0.13 5.43
CA VAL A 78 -2.02 -0.87 4.16
C VAL A 78 -3.50 -1.03 3.83
N LYS A 79 -4.30 -1.48 4.82
CA LYS A 79 -5.74 -1.68 4.66
C LYS A 79 -6.47 -0.37 4.34
N VAL A 80 -6.16 0.69 5.08
CA VAL A 80 -6.80 2.01 4.94
C VAL A 80 -6.51 2.62 3.58
N ILE A 81 -5.24 2.67 3.15
CA ILE A 81 -4.86 3.28 1.87
C ILE A 81 -5.40 2.45 0.68
N THR A 82 -5.36 1.12 0.77
CA THR A 82 -5.94 0.27 -0.28
C THR A 82 -7.45 0.51 -0.44
N CYS A 83 -8.17 0.63 0.68
CA CYS A 83 -9.61 0.92 0.68
C CYS A 83 -9.91 2.32 0.15
N GLU A 84 -9.19 3.33 0.64
CA GLU A 84 -9.34 4.74 0.22
C GLU A 84 -9.11 4.90 -1.28
N LEU A 85 -8.07 4.27 -1.84
CA LEU A 85 -7.78 4.34 -3.26
C LEU A 85 -8.81 3.58 -4.11
N ALA A 86 -9.29 2.42 -3.65
CA ALA A 86 -10.39 1.71 -4.31
C ALA A 86 -11.66 2.57 -4.38
N MET A 87 -11.99 3.27 -3.30
CA MET A 87 -13.11 4.20 -3.25
C MET A 87 -12.91 5.36 -4.23
N ARG A 88 -11.72 5.98 -4.26
CA ARG A 88 -11.42 7.08 -5.19
C ARG A 88 -11.53 6.68 -6.65
N PHE A 89 -11.01 5.51 -7.04
CA PHE A 89 -11.18 5.02 -8.40
C PHE A 89 -12.64 4.76 -8.74
N LEU A 90 -13.40 4.15 -7.82
CA LEU A 90 -14.82 3.90 -8.06
C LEU A 90 -15.62 5.19 -8.17
N THR A 91 -15.36 6.16 -7.29
CA THR A 91 -15.99 7.48 -7.34
C THR A 91 -15.67 8.18 -8.65
N ASP A 92 -14.40 8.22 -9.06
CA ASP A 92 -14.00 8.86 -10.31
C ASP A 92 -14.68 8.20 -11.53
N TYR A 93 -14.81 6.88 -11.54
CA TYR A 93 -15.56 6.17 -12.58
C TYR A 93 -17.05 6.55 -12.62
N ILE A 94 -17.70 6.71 -11.46
CA ILE A 94 -19.11 7.11 -11.37
C ILE A 94 -19.29 8.56 -11.83
N ASP A 95 -18.31 9.42 -11.52
CA ASP A 95 -18.35 10.85 -11.82
C ASP A 95 -17.90 11.17 -13.26
N GLY A 96 -17.51 10.18 -14.06
CA GLY A 96 -17.18 10.33 -15.47
C GLY A 96 -15.69 10.48 -15.80
N ASP A 97 -14.82 10.00 -14.91
CA ASP A 97 -13.36 9.92 -15.06
C ASP A 97 -12.67 11.30 -15.22
N GLU A 98 -12.99 12.24 -14.32
CA GLU A 98 -12.49 13.63 -14.37
C GLU A 98 -11.15 13.82 -13.63
N TYR A 99 -10.82 12.95 -12.67
CA TYR A 99 -9.65 13.09 -11.80
C TYR A 99 -8.45 12.26 -12.27
N PHE A 100 -8.61 10.95 -12.44
CA PHE A 100 -7.52 10.06 -12.84
C PHE A 100 -7.46 9.93 -14.36
N LYS A 101 -6.25 9.98 -14.92
CA LYS A 101 -6.06 9.71 -16.36
C LYS A 101 -6.48 8.28 -16.70
N ILE A 102 -7.37 8.16 -17.70
CA ILE A 102 -7.83 6.88 -18.23
C ILE A 102 -7.22 6.53 -19.59
N LYS A 103 -7.13 5.23 -19.88
CA LYS A 103 -6.69 4.69 -21.19
C LYS A 103 -7.85 4.13 -22.01
N TYR A 104 -8.96 3.78 -21.35
CA TYR A 104 -10.15 3.16 -21.93
C TYR A 104 -11.37 3.39 -21.01
N PRO A 105 -12.62 3.26 -21.51
CA PRO A 105 -13.81 3.74 -20.80
C PRO A 105 -14.09 3.13 -19.42
N ASP A 106 -13.63 1.91 -19.13
CA ASP A 106 -13.82 1.24 -17.84
C ASP A 106 -12.53 1.19 -17.00
N HIS A 107 -11.55 2.05 -17.27
CA HIS A 107 -10.22 1.95 -16.66
C HIS A 107 -10.24 2.13 -15.14
N ASN A 108 -10.91 3.16 -14.62
CA ASN A 108 -11.02 3.35 -13.17
C ASN A 108 -11.90 2.29 -12.51
N LEU A 109 -12.91 1.74 -13.20
CA LEU A 109 -13.66 0.57 -12.70
C LEU A 109 -12.75 -0.67 -12.56
N VAL A 110 -11.86 -0.90 -13.53
CA VAL A 110 -10.86 -1.98 -13.45
C VAL A 110 -9.92 -1.77 -12.27
N ARG A 111 -9.38 -0.55 -12.10
CA ARG A 111 -8.53 -0.20 -10.96
C ARG A 111 -9.24 -0.41 -9.63
N ALA A 112 -10.47 0.08 -9.50
CA ALA A 112 -11.28 -0.11 -8.29
C ALA A 112 -11.45 -1.58 -7.93
N ARG A 113 -11.77 -2.44 -8.91
CA ARG A 113 -11.89 -3.90 -8.70
C ARG A 113 -10.58 -4.54 -8.29
N ALA A 114 -9.47 -4.15 -8.91
CA ALA A 114 -8.15 -4.63 -8.54
C ALA A 114 -7.80 -4.24 -7.09
N GLN A 115 -8.03 -2.99 -6.69
CA GLN A 115 -7.76 -2.54 -5.32
C GLN A 115 -8.73 -3.18 -4.30
N MET A 116 -10.01 -3.40 -4.63
CA MET A 116 -10.94 -4.13 -3.76
C MET A 116 -10.49 -5.59 -3.55
N LYS A 117 -10.00 -6.23 -4.61
CA LYS A 117 -9.44 -7.57 -4.50
C LYS A 117 -8.18 -7.57 -3.64
N LEU A 118 -7.27 -6.62 -3.84
CA LEU A 118 -6.08 -6.45 -3.01
C LEU A 118 -6.47 -6.25 -1.54
N LEU A 119 -7.48 -5.43 -1.25
CA LEU A 119 -7.98 -5.21 0.11
C LEU A 119 -8.41 -6.52 0.77
N THR A 120 -9.17 -7.38 0.07
CA THR A 120 -9.54 -8.70 0.59
C THR A 120 -8.33 -9.60 0.86
N GLU A 121 -7.27 -9.49 0.05
CA GLU A 121 -6.02 -10.25 0.27
C GLU A 121 -5.22 -9.69 1.45
N VAL A 122 -5.17 -8.37 1.61
CA VAL A 122 -4.61 -7.72 2.82
C VAL A 122 -5.36 -8.16 4.07
N GLU A 123 -6.69 -8.23 4.04
CA GLU A 123 -7.50 -8.70 5.17
C GLU A 123 -7.21 -10.16 5.52
N LYS A 124 -6.99 -11.03 4.53
CA LYS A 124 -6.61 -12.44 4.76
C LYS A 124 -5.24 -12.59 5.40
N HIS A 125 -4.29 -11.74 5.04
CA HIS A 125 -2.92 -11.75 5.57
C HIS A 125 -2.72 -10.79 6.76
N TYR A 126 -3.78 -10.13 7.23
CA TYR A 126 -3.68 -9.06 8.22
C TYR A 126 -3.01 -9.52 9.53
N ASP A 127 -3.39 -10.69 10.02
CA ASP A 127 -2.81 -11.27 11.24
C ASP A 127 -1.32 -11.63 11.03
N GLU A 128 -0.95 -12.17 9.87
CA GLU A 128 0.44 -12.48 9.52
C GLU A 128 1.29 -11.21 9.42
N MET A 129 0.76 -10.15 8.80
CA MET A 129 1.41 -8.84 8.72
C MET A 129 1.62 -8.24 10.10
N THR A 130 0.60 -8.31 10.96
CA THR A 130 0.62 -7.79 12.32
C THR A 130 1.64 -8.53 13.17
N GLU A 131 1.62 -9.87 13.15
CA GLU A 131 2.61 -10.69 13.83
C GLU A 131 4.05 -10.37 13.36
N TYR A 132 4.22 -10.08 12.06
CA TYR A 132 5.53 -9.73 11.53
C TYR A 132 6.04 -8.38 12.04
N VAL A 133 5.23 -7.32 11.98
CA VAL A 133 5.64 -5.97 12.43
C VAL A 133 5.85 -5.92 13.95
N ASP A 134 5.08 -6.68 14.73
CA ASP A 134 5.18 -6.69 16.18
C ASP A 134 6.52 -7.24 16.69
N LYS A 135 7.25 -8.01 15.87
CA LYS A 135 8.62 -8.43 16.19
C LYS A 135 9.57 -7.26 16.39
N PHE A 136 9.29 -6.12 15.75
CA PHE A 136 10.09 -4.90 15.88
C PHE A 136 9.75 -4.10 17.13
N ILE A 137 8.61 -4.37 17.76
CA ILE A 137 8.22 -3.75 19.03
C ILE A 137 8.91 -4.44 20.21
N ALA A 138 9.00 -5.78 20.17
CA ALA A 138 9.62 -6.59 21.22
C ALA A 138 11.13 -6.33 21.37
N ASN A 139 11.78 -5.87 20.30
CA ASN A 139 13.21 -5.53 20.27
C ASN A 139 13.51 -4.08 20.68
N LYS A 140 12.50 -3.34 21.17
CA LYS A 140 12.56 -1.91 21.53
C LYS A 140 12.27 -1.68 23.00
#